data_AF-A0A951BNN4-F1
#
_entry.id   AF-A0A951BNN4-F1
#
_cell.length_a   1.000
_cell.length_b   1.000
_cell.length_c   1.000
_cell.angle_alpha   90.00
_cell.angle_beta   90.00
_cell.angle_gamma   90.00
#
_symmetry.space_group_name_H-M   'P 1'
#
loop_
_entity.id
_entity.type
_entity.pdbx_description
1 polymer ?
#
loop_
_entity_poly.entity_id
_entity_poly.type
_entity_poly.pdbx_seq_one_letter_code
_entity_poly.pdbx_strand_id
1 'polypeptide(L)'
;MVRATAGNVGLFLLVDDLHAADADTLYFMNYFFRKLEQVPVLVVATMREERLSDYPQLADLVAEWTAIGHVTLAVVPLERAHVGEYVAVMK
;
A
#
# COMPACT_ATOMS: atom_id res chain seq x y z
N MET A 1 -10.79 10.94 -12.87
CA MET A 1 -9.33 11.14 -13.04
C MET A 1 -8.60 9.81 -13.18
N VAL A 2 -8.59 8.94 -12.16
CA VAL A 2 -7.85 7.65 -12.18
C VAL A 2 -8.14 6.78 -13.41
N ARG A 3 -9.41 6.58 -13.78
CA ARG A 3 -9.79 5.84 -14.99
C ARG A 3 -9.22 6.44 -16.27
N ALA A 4 -9.21 7.78 -16.37
CA ALA A 4 -8.65 8.47 -17.52
C ALA A 4 -7.12 8.33 -17.57
N THR A 5 -6.46 8.37 -16.41
CA THR A 5 -5.01 8.16 -16.29
C THR A 5 -4.59 6.72 -16.60
N ALA A 6 -5.35 5.74 -16.12
CA ALA A 6 -5.05 4.32 -16.36
C ALA A 6 -5.15 3.96 -17.86
N GLY A 7 -6.12 4.55 -18.57
CA GLY A 7 -6.29 4.34 -20.01
C GLY A 7 -6.26 2.84 -20.37
N ASN A 8 -5.52 2.49 -21.43
CA ASN A 8 -5.36 1.12 -21.89
C ASN A 8 -4.10 0.42 -21.36
N VAL A 9 -3.15 1.17 -20.77
CA VAL A 9 -1.87 0.63 -20.28
C VAL A 9 -1.90 0.25 -18.81
N GLY A 10 -2.97 0.63 -18.12
CA GLY A 10 -3.13 0.45 -16.69
C GLY A 10 -2.42 1.54 -15.88
N LEU A 11 -2.72 1.60 -14.59
CA LEU A 11 -2.08 2.51 -13.63
C LEU A 11 -1.48 1.72 -12.48
N PHE A 12 -0.24 2.05 -12.11
CA PHE A 12 0.32 1.65 -10.83
C PHE A 12 0.19 2.82 -9.86
N LEU A 13 -0.50 2.60 -8.74
CA LEU A 13 -0.68 3.60 -7.69
C LEU A 13 0.02 3.13 -6.42
N LEU A 14 1.05 3.87 -6.00
CA LEU A 14 1.71 3.68 -4.72
C LEU A 14 1.14 4.65 -3.69
N VAL A 15 0.69 4.11 -2.56
CA VAL A 15 0.24 4.88 -1.38
C VAL A 15 1.22 4.59 -0.26
N ASP A 16 2.07 5.56 0.07
CA ASP A 16 3.10 5.37 1.06
C ASP A 16 2.61 5.75 2.47
N ASP A 17 3.04 4.97 3.45
CA ASP A 17 2.86 5.16 4.89
C ASP A 17 1.41 5.38 5.34
N LEU A 18 0.56 4.35 5.21
CA LEU A 18 -0.86 4.41 5.64
C LEU A 18 -1.05 4.81 7.11
N HIS A 19 -0.03 4.65 7.96
CA HIS A 19 -0.04 5.06 9.36
C HIS A 19 -0.14 6.59 9.55
N ALA A 20 0.22 7.38 8.54
CA ALA A 20 0.12 8.82 8.57
C ALA A 20 -1.31 9.32 8.30
N ALA A 21 -2.19 8.46 7.79
CA ALA A 21 -3.57 8.80 7.49
C ALA A 21 -4.41 8.92 8.76
N ASP A 22 -5.26 9.94 8.81
CA ASP A 22 -6.32 10.03 9.81
C ASP A 22 -7.51 9.10 9.47
N ALA A 23 -8.47 9.03 10.39
CA ALA A 23 -9.65 8.17 10.25
C ALA A 23 -10.46 8.46 8.96
N ASP A 24 -10.63 9.73 8.64
CA ASP A 24 -11.41 10.17 7.48
C ASP A 24 -10.69 9.82 6.18
N THR A 25 -9.36 9.96 6.15
CA THR A 25 -8.51 9.54 5.04
C THR A 25 -8.58 8.03 4.86
N LEU A 26 -8.45 7.24 5.93
CA LEU A 26 -8.57 5.78 5.88
C LEU A 26 -9.94 5.32 5.37
N TYR A 27 -11.02 5.97 5.81
CA TYR A 27 -12.36 5.73 5.28
C TYR A 27 -12.45 6.00 3.78
N PHE A 28 -11.90 7.15 3.34
CA PHE A 28 -11.82 7.49 1.92
C PHE A 28 -11.00 6.45 1.15
N MET A 29 -9.86 6.00 1.68
CA MET A 29 -9.01 4.98 1.04
C MET A 29 -9.77 3.67 0.82
N ASN A 30 -10.51 3.19 1.83
CA ASN A 30 -11.33 1.99 1.70
C ASN A 30 -12.41 2.15 0.62
N TYR A 31 -13.13 3.27 0.63
CA TYR A 31 -14.11 3.59 -0.41
C TYR A 31 -13.45 3.65 -1.81
N PHE A 32 -12.30 4.30 -1.89
CA PHE A 32 -11.58 4.53 -3.14
C PHE A 32 -11.12 3.21 -3.74
N PHE A 33 -10.50 2.31 -2.97
CA PHE A 33 -10.06 0.99 -3.45
C PHE A 33 -11.22 0.16 -4.00
N ARG A 34 -12.37 0.14 -3.32
CA ARG A 34 -13.59 -0.51 -3.83
C ARG A 34 -14.07 0.06 -5.16
N LYS A 35 -13.87 1.36 -5.39
CA LYS A 35 -14.22 2.00 -6.68
C LYS A 35 -13.23 1.69 -7.80
N LEU A 36 -12.01 1.23 -7.47
CA LEU A 36 -10.99 0.87 -8.45
C LEU A 36 -11.14 -0.54 -9.01
N GLU A 37 -11.97 -1.41 -8.43
CA GLU A 37 -12.18 -2.80 -8.90
C GLU A 37 -12.52 -2.92 -10.40
N GLN A 38 -13.11 -1.88 -10.98
CA GLN A 38 -13.52 -1.83 -12.40
C GLN A 38 -12.56 -1.00 -13.28
N VAL A 39 -11.34 -0.73 -12.80
CA VAL A 39 -10.32 0.07 -13.48
C VAL A 39 -9.03 -0.77 -13.54
N PRO A 40 -8.26 -0.76 -14.65
CA PRO A 40 -7.00 -1.48 -14.72
C PRO A 40 -5.93 -0.78 -13.86
N VAL A 41 -6.01 -0.95 -12.53
CA VAL A 41 -5.09 -0.34 -11.56
C VAL A 41 -4.52 -1.41 -10.65
N LEU A 42 -3.20 -1.38 -10.46
CA LEU A 42 -2.55 -2.05 -9.35
C LEU A 42 -2.27 -1.00 -8.26
N VAL A 43 -2.87 -1.18 -7.09
CA VAL A 43 -2.56 -0.37 -5.92
C VAL A 43 -1.61 -1.14 -5.02
N VAL A 44 -0.53 -0.48 -4.61
CA VAL A 44 0.34 -0.94 -3.53
C VAL A 44 0.31 0.12 -2.45
N ALA A 45 0.02 -0.31 -1.22
CA ALA A 45 0.08 0.56 -0.06
C ALA A 45 1.13 0.03 0.92
N THR A 46 1.87 0.93 1.56
CA THR A 46 2.88 0.56 2.55
C THR A 46 2.38 0.83 3.96
N MET A 47 2.79 -0.05 4.86
CA MET A 47 2.48 0.05 6.28
C MET A 47 3.59 -0.66 7.06
N ARG A 48 3.92 -0.15 8.24
CA ARG A 48 4.73 -0.78 9.29
C ARG A 48 3.88 -1.76 10.10
N GLU A 49 3.96 -3.05 9.77
CA GLU A 49 3.18 -4.11 10.43
C GLU A 49 3.36 -4.11 11.94
N GLU A 50 4.58 -3.87 12.42
CA GLU A 50 4.94 -3.84 13.84
C GLU A 50 4.25 -2.72 14.62
N ARG A 51 3.68 -1.72 13.93
CA ARG A 51 2.97 -0.60 14.54
C ARG A 51 1.46 -0.73 14.46
N LEU A 52 0.89 -1.73 13.77
CA LEU A 52 -0.56 -1.81 13.56
C LEU A 52 -1.37 -1.82 14.85
N SER A 53 -0.82 -2.32 15.97
CA SER A 53 -1.48 -2.27 17.28
C SER A 53 -1.72 -0.85 17.79
N ASP A 54 -0.93 0.13 17.35
CA ASP A 54 -1.11 1.54 17.69
C ASP A 54 -2.23 2.21 16.86
N TYR A 55 -2.69 1.56 15.78
CA TYR A 55 -3.61 2.10 14.78
C TYR A 55 -4.78 1.13 14.53
N PRO A 56 -5.71 0.97 15.48
CA PRO A 56 -6.75 -0.06 15.41
C PRO A 56 -7.65 0.05 14.17
N GLN A 57 -7.94 1.27 13.71
CA GLN A 57 -8.74 1.48 12.50
C GLN A 57 -8.02 0.98 11.23
N LEU A 58 -6.70 1.18 11.15
CA LEU A 58 -5.91 0.65 10.04
C LEU A 58 -5.80 -0.88 10.14
N ALA A 59 -5.62 -1.43 11.34
CA ALA A 59 -5.59 -2.87 11.56
C ALA A 59 -6.90 -3.55 11.12
N ASP A 60 -8.05 -2.96 11.46
CA ASP A 60 -9.37 -3.45 11.04
C ASP A 60 -9.51 -3.43 9.50
N LEU A 61 -9.09 -2.34 8.85
CA LEU A 61 -9.12 -2.23 7.39
C LEU A 61 -8.20 -3.25 6.71
N VAL A 62 -7.00 -3.47 7.24
CA VAL A 62 -6.07 -4.47 6.71
C VAL A 62 -6.65 -5.87 6.83
N ALA A 63 -7.32 -6.19 7.94
CA ALA A 63 -8.00 -7.45 8.12
C ALA A 63 -9.17 -7.61 7.12
N GLU A 64 -9.99 -6.57 6.95
CA GLU A 64 -11.07 -6.54 5.94
C GLU A 64 -10.53 -6.76 4.53
N TRP A 65 -9.49 -6.01 4.15
CA TRP A 65 -8.84 -6.08 2.84
C TRP A 65 -8.26 -7.47 2.58
N THR A 66 -7.62 -8.07 3.58
CA THR A 66 -7.10 -9.44 3.48
C THR A 66 -8.24 -10.45 3.28
N ALA A 67 -9.35 -10.29 4.01
CA ALA A 67 -10.51 -11.18 3.91
C ALA A 67 -11.19 -11.15 2.52
N ILE A 68 -11.12 -10.03 1.81
CA ILE A 68 -11.63 -9.90 0.43
C ILE A 68 -10.58 -10.22 -0.65
N GLY A 69 -9.38 -10.67 -0.24
CA GLY A 69 -8.36 -11.20 -1.14
C GLY A 69 -7.22 -10.26 -1.52
N HIS A 70 -7.11 -9.08 -0.89
CA HIS A 70 -5.91 -8.27 -1.01
C HIS A 70 -4.72 -8.96 -0.32
N VAL A 71 -3.53 -8.80 -0.90
CA VAL A 71 -2.32 -9.49 -0.45
C VAL A 71 -1.45 -8.53 0.34
N THR A 72 -1.11 -8.93 1.57
CA THR A 72 -0.08 -8.27 2.37
C THR A 72 1.25 -8.96 2.12
N LEU A 73 2.28 -8.20 1.72
CA LEU A 73 3.63 -8.69 1.50
C LEU A 73 4.55 -8.14 2.59
N ALA A 74 5.13 -9.03 3.40
CA ALA A 74 6.18 -8.64 4.34
C ALA A 74 7.48 -8.33 3.58
N VAL A 75 7.99 -7.10 3.72
CA VAL A 75 9.28 -6.70 3.18
C VAL A 75 10.33 -6.93 4.26
N VAL A 76 11.23 -7.88 4.02
CA VAL A 76 12.31 -8.19 4.96
C VAL A 76 13.42 -7.13 4.89
N PRO A 77 14.09 -6.81 6.02
CA PRO A 77 15.21 -5.90 6.03
C PRO A 77 16.34 -6.37 5.09
N LEU A 78 17.09 -5.40 4.54
CA LEU A 78 18.28 -5.70 3.77
C LEU A 78 19.37 -6.31 4.66
N GLU A 79 19.91 -7.44 4.24
CA GLU A 79 21.13 -8.01 4.81
C GLU A 79 22.34 -7.11 4.54
N ARG A 80 23.40 -7.27 5.33
CA ARG A 80 24.63 -6.47 5.19
C ARG A 80 25.23 -6.50 3.78
N ALA A 81 25.13 -7.62 3.07
CA ALA A 81 25.60 -7.73 1.70
C ALA A 81 24.79 -6.82 0.75
N HIS A 82 23.46 -6.87 0.84
CA HIS A 82 22.57 -6.05 0.01
C HIS A 82 22.76 -4.54 0.28
N VAL A 83 23.04 -4.15 1.53
CA VAL A 83 23.35 -2.75 1.87
C VAL A 83 24.65 -2.29 1.21
N GLY A 84 25.67 -3.15 1.16
CA GLY A 84 26.93 -2.86 0.49
C GLY A 84 26.75 -2.59 -1.02
N GLU A 85 25.94 -3.41 -1.68
CA GLU A 85 25.59 -3.25 -3.09
C GLU A 85 24.80 -1.95 -3.34
N TYR A 86 23.79 -1.66 -2.51
CA TYR A 86 22.98 -0.46 -2.62
C TYR A 86 23.82 0.82 -2.55
N VAL A 87 24.72 0.92 -1.56
CA VAL A 87 25.59 2.09 -1.39
C VAL A 87 26.59 2.22 -2.54
N ALA A 88 27.06 1.11 -3.10
CA ALA A 88 27.98 1.13 -4.24
C ALA A 88 27.31 1.68 -5.52
N VAL A 89 26.03 1.39 -5.74
CA VAL A 89 25.25 1.87 -6.89
C VAL A 89 24.78 3.33 -6.72
N MET A 90 24.65 3.81 -5.48
CA MET A 90 24.24 5.18 -5.20
C MET A 90 25.35 6.24 -5.26
N LYS A 91 26.59 5.87 -5.57
CA LYS A 91 27.70 6.80 -5.82
C LYS A 91 27.73 7.23 -7.29
#